data_AF-A0A530BFU3-F1
#
_entry.id   AF-A0A530BFU3-F1
#
_cell.length_a   1.000
_cell.length_b   1.000
_cell.length_c   1.000
_cell.angle_alpha   90.00
_cell.angle_beta   90.00
_cell.angle_gamma   90.00
#
_symmetry.space_group_name_H-M   'P 1'
#
loop_
_entity.id
_entity.type
_entity.pdbx_description
1 polymer ?
#
loop_
_entity_poly.entity_id
_entity_poly.type
_entity_poly.pdbx_seq_one_letter_code
_entity_poly.pdbx_strand_id
1 'polypeptide(L)'
;MSGYGFASPRKQPRGVQIRVQVVPAGERNEKRTAAFLSMVLAEEIEMVKGHVRVGEQHLLRQHELIAQLERDNLPTRLAIDFLQQLEDMQALHRLHLSRLLRKAVDSNPSFTISGHSN
;
A
#
# COMPACT_ATOMS: atom_id res chain seq x y z
N MET A 1 22.27 -49.28 -68.98
CA MET A 1 21.27 -49.72 -67.97
C MET A 1 21.14 -48.59 -66.97
N SER A 2 19.95 -47.99 -66.93
CA SER A 2 19.70 -46.64 -66.39
C SER A 2 19.40 -46.66 -64.90
N GLY A 3 20.02 -45.75 -64.15
CA GLY A 3 19.88 -45.60 -62.71
C GLY A 3 18.53 -45.00 -62.30
N TYR A 4 18.04 -45.49 -61.16
CA TYR A 4 16.83 -45.03 -60.46
C TYR A 4 17.01 -43.62 -59.90
N GLY A 5 16.04 -42.74 -60.16
CA GLY A 5 15.89 -41.44 -59.49
C GLY A 5 14.44 -41.26 -59.04
N PHE A 6 14.14 -41.58 -57.78
CA PHE A 6 12.84 -41.29 -57.17
C PHE A 6 12.84 -39.85 -56.62
N ALA A 7 12.01 -38.98 -57.21
CA ALA A 7 11.73 -37.66 -56.66
C ALA A 7 10.85 -37.79 -55.41
N SER A 8 11.34 -37.32 -54.26
CA SER A 8 10.54 -37.20 -53.03
C SER A 8 9.70 -35.91 -53.04
N PRO A 9 8.41 -35.96 -52.68
CA PRO A 9 7.62 -34.75 -52.49
C PRO A 9 7.97 -34.10 -51.14
N ARG A 10 8.41 -32.84 -51.16
CA ARG A 10 8.57 -32.03 -49.94
C ARG A 10 7.21 -31.86 -49.26
N LYS A 11 7.05 -32.41 -48.06
CA LYS A 11 5.91 -32.09 -47.18
C LYS A 11 6.08 -30.66 -46.65
N GLN A 12 5.09 -29.80 -46.88
CA GLN A 12 5.00 -28.49 -46.24
C GLN A 12 4.82 -28.66 -44.72
N PRO A 13 5.51 -27.90 -43.86
CA PRO A 13 5.26 -27.95 -42.42
C PRO A 13 3.86 -27.39 -42.15
N ARG A 14 3.01 -28.20 -41.51
CA ARG A 14 1.69 -27.76 -41.02
C ARG A 14 1.90 -26.62 -40.04
N GLY A 15 1.45 -25.42 -40.39
CA GLY A 15 1.46 -24.27 -39.50
C GLY A 15 0.68 -24.58 -38.23
N VAL A 16 1.34 -24.49 -37.08
CA VAL A 16 0.69 -24.54 -35.78
C VAL A 16 -0.03 -23.21 -35.61
N GLN A 17 -1.33 -23.15 -35.85
CA GLN A 17 -2.13 -22.02 -35.42
C GLN A 17 -2.25 -22.07 -33.89
N ILE A 18 -1.39 -21.33 -33.19
CA ILE A 18 -1.57 -21.05 -31.76
C ILE A 18 -2.75 -20.08 -31.68
N ARG A 19 -3.93 -20.61 -31.36
CA ARG A 19 -5.09 -19.79 -31.03
C ARG A 19 -4.81 -19.15 -29.67
N VAL A 20 -4.28 -17.93 -29.66
CA VAL A 20 -4.17 -17.10 -28.44
C VAL A 20 -5.60 -16.79 -28.01
N GLN A 21 -6.09 -17.57 -27.06
CA GLN A 21 -7.37 -17.33 -26.41
C GLN A 21 -7.12 -16.20 -25.40
N VAL A 22 -7.41 -14.96 -25.78
CA VAL A 22 -7.47 -13.84 -24.84
C VAL A 22 -8.66 -14.13 -23.93
N VAL A 23 -8.40 -14.71 -22.76
CA VAL A 23 -9.42 -14.94 -21.74
C VAL A 23 -9.76 -13.57 -21.15
N PRO A 24 -11.01 -13.07 -21.28
CA PRO A 24 -11.39 -11.82 -20.65
C PRO A 24 -11.27 -11.99 -19.14
N ALA A 25 -10.69 -10.99 -18.46
CA ALA A 25 -10.65 -10.94 -17.01
C ALA A 25 -12.11 -11.01 -16.50
N GLY A 26 -12.49 -12.14 -15.92
CA GLY A 26 -13.84 -12.30 -15.38
C GLY A 26 -13.99 -11.49 -14.09
N GLU A 27 -15.18 -10.92 -13.85
CA GLU A 27 -15.52 -10.14 -12.65
C GLU A 27 -15.08 -10.79 -11.31
N ARG A 28 -15.03 -12.13 -11.25
CA ARG A 28 -14.56 -12.86 -10.06
C ARG A 28 -13.08 -12.62 -9.72
N ASN A 29 -12.23 -12.41 -10.73
CA ASN A 29 -10.81 -12.11 -10.53
C ASN A 29 -10.61 -10.66 -10.06
N GLU A 30 -11.39 -9.73 -10.63
CA GLU A 30 -11.40 -8.33 -10.22
C GLU A 30 -11.93 -8.15 -8.78
N LYS A 31 -13.01 -8.85 -8.41
CA LYS A 31 -13.53 -8.85 -7.03
C LYS A 31 -12.53 -9.42 -6.03
N ARG A 32 -11.77 -10.46 -6.41
CA ARG A 32 -10.72 -11.04 -5.56
C ARG A 32 -9.52 -10.11 -5.38
N THR A 33 -9.07 -9.47 -6.45
CA THR A 33 -7.97 -8.49 -6.37
C THR A 33 -8.37 -7.26 -5.57
N ALA A 34 -9.58 -6.75 -5.74
CA ALA A 34 -10.13 -5.67 -4.91
C ALA A 34 -10.19 -6.05 -3.42
N ALA A 35 -10.70 -7.24 -3.09
CA ALA A 35 -10.74 -7.74 -1.71
C ALA A 35 -9.34 -7.86 -1.10
N PHE A 36 -8.36 -8.39 -1.86
CA PHE A 36 -6.97 -8.48 -1.40
C PHE A 36 -6.37 -7.09 -1.13
N LEU A 37 -6.55 -6.13 -2.05
CA LEU A 37 -6.05 -4.76 -1.87
C LEU A 37 -6.70 -4.05 -0.68
N SER A 38 -7.99 -4.30 -0.42
CA SER A 38 -8.68 -3.77 0.78
C SER A 38 -8.12 -4.36 2.08
N MET A 39 -7.75 -5.64 2.09
CA MET A 39 -7.14 -6.30 3.25
C MET A 39 -5.75 -5.71 3.53
N VAL A 40 -4.90 -5.59 2.51
CA VAL A 40 -3.56 -4.98 2.65
C VAL A 40 -3.65 -3.54 3.14
N LEU A 41 -4.59 -2.76 2.61
CA LEU A 41 -4.81 -1.38 3.06
C LEU A 41 -5.27 -1.30 4.52
N ALA A 42 -6.13 -2.22 4.96
CA ALA A 42 -6.57 -2.28 6.35
C ALA A 42 -5.41 -2.63 7.30
N GLU A 43 -4.55 -3.60 6.92
CA GLU A 43 -3.34 -3.96 7.69
C GLU A 43 -2.37 -2.78 7.79
N GLU A 44 -2.14 -2.06 6.69
CA GLU A 44 -1.29 -0.87 6.66
C GLU A 44 -1.82 0.23 7.58
N ILE A 45 -3.15 0.48 7.57
CA ILE A 45 -3.79 1.46 8.45
C ILE A 45 -3.59 1.10 9.92
N GLU A 46 -3.81 -0.16 10.32
CA GLU A 46 -3.66 -0.57 11.71
C GLU A 46 -2.19 -0.48 12.17
N MET A 47 -1.25 -0.84 11.32
CA MET A 47 0.18 -0.69 11.60
C MET A 47 0.55 0.79 11.83
N VAL A 48 0.10 1.69 10.95
CA VAL A 48 0.39 3.13 11.06
C VAL A 48 -0.31 3.75 12.28
N LYS A 49 -1.56 3.36 12.59
CA LYS A 49 -2.24 3.77 13.84
C LYS A 49 -1.43 3.39 15.07
N GLY A 50 -0.91 2.16 15.12
CA GLY A 50 -0.05 1.69 16.19
C GLY A 50 1.20 2.56 16.34
N HIS A 51 1.86 2.88 15.22
CA HIS A 51 3.05 3.72 15.21
C HIS A 51 2.76 5.15 15.68
N VAL A 52 1.67 5.77 15.20
CA VAL A 52 1.24 7.11 15.64
C VAL A 52 1.00 7.12 17.15
N ARG A 53 0.27 6.15 17.69
CA ARG A 53 -0.02 6.07 19.12
C ARG A 53 1.25 5.93 19.97
N VAL A 54 2.18 5.07 19.55
CA VAL A 54 3.46 4.88 20.27
C VAL A 54 4.31 6.14 20.19
N GLY A 55 4.37 6.80 19.03
CA GLY A 55 5.06 8.08 18.87
C GLY A 55 4.50 9.18 19.78
N GLU A 56 3.18 9.29 19.92
CA GLU A 56 2.55 10.25 20.84
C GLU A 56 2.94 10.01 22.31
N GLN A 57 2.98 8.74 22.74
CA GLN A 57 3.42 8.37 24.08
C GLN A 57 4.90 8.74 24.31
N HIS A 58 5.75 8.54 23.30
CA HIS A 58 7.16 8.92 23.39
C HIS A 58 7.34 10.44 23.46
N LEU A 59 6.65 11.22 22.62
CA LEU A 59 6.74 12.68 22.65
C LEU A 59 6.33 13.24 24.00
N LEU A 60 5.21 12.78 24.56
CA LEU A 60 4.76 13.19 25.90
C LEU A 60 5.84 12.92 26.96
N ARG A 61 6.42 11.72 26.94
CA ARG A 61 7.51 11.38 27.87
C ARG A 61 8.76 12.24 27.66
N GLN A 62 9.12 12.57 26.41
CA GLN A 62 10.27 13.41 26.14
C GLN A 62 10.05 14.85 26.65
N HIS A 63 8.85 15.41 26.49
CA HIS A 63 8.52 16.70 27.10
C HIS A 63 8.65 16.66 28.63
N GLU A 64 8.14 15.61 29.28
CA GLU A 64 8.25 15.44 30.74
C GLU A 64 9.71 15.38 31.20
N LEU A 65 10.55 14.63 30.48
CA LEU A 65 11.98 14.50 30.78
C LEU A 65 12.71 15.83 30.60
N ILE A 66 12.44 16.57 29.52
CA ILE A 66 13.04 17.89 29.29
C ILE A 66 12.63 18.85 30.41
N ALA A 67 11.34 18.89 30.76
CA ALA A 67 10.85 19.73 31.85
C ALA A 67 11.50 19.38 33.20
N GLN A 68 11.81 18.09 33.44
CA GLN A 68 12.55 17.68 34.64
C GLN A 68 14.00 18.17 34.61
N LEU A 69 14.70 18.01 33.48
CA LEU A 69 16.06 18.52 33.32
C LEU A 69 16.15 20.05 33.53
N GLU A 70 15.16 20.79 33.02
CA GLU A 70 15.07 22.24 33.24
C GLU A 70 14.91 22.60 34.72
N ARG A 71 14.04 21.89 35.46
CA ARG A 71 13.88 22.07 36.91
C ARG A 71 15.17 21.79 37.68
N ASP A 72 15.94 20.82 37.21
CA ASP A 72 17.21 20.43 37.82
C ASP A 72 18.38 21.35 37.39
N ASN A 73 18.12 22.41 36.61
CA ASN A 73 19.11 23.31 36.01
C ASN A 73 20.16 22.58 35.15
N LEU A 74 19.77 21.47 34.53
CA LEU A 74 20.60 20.69 33.62
C LEU A 74 20.46 21.19 32.17
N PRO A 75 21.51 21.07 31.33
CA PRO A 75 21.45 21.52 29.95
C PRO A 75 20.41 20.74 29.11
N THR A 76 19.49 21.45 28.46
CA THR A 76 18.41 20.83 27.65
C THR A 76 18.45 21.16 26.16
N ARG A 77 19.33 22.08 25.72
CA ARG A 77 19.34 22.58 24.33
C ARG A 77 19.30 21.47 23.28
N LEU A 78 20.21 20.49 23.36
CA LEU A 78 20.26 19.39 22.39
C LEU A 78 19.04 18.47 22.47
N ALA A 79 18.47 18.29 23.67
CA ALA A 79 17.27 17.48 23.84
C ALA A 79 16.04 18.15 23.21
N ILE A 80 15.95 19.48 23.31
CA ILE A 80 14.90 20.28 22.67
C ILE A 80 15.06 20.22 21.15
N ASP A 81 16.26 20.46 20.62
CA ASP A 81 16.54 20.40 19.18
C ASP A 81 16.17 19.02 18.60
N PHE A 82 16.51 17.95 19.32
CA PHE A 82 16.13 16.59 18.91
C PHE A 82 14.63 16.32 19.04
N LEU A 83 13.98 16.80 20.10
CA LEU A 83 12.54 16.62 20.27
C LEU A 83 11.76 17.26 19.12
N GLN A 84 12.19 18.43 18.64
CA GLN A 84 11.57 19.07 17.48
C GLN A 84 11.59 18.17 16.23
N GLN A 85 12.71 17.48 15.98
CA GLN A 85 12.83 16.53 14.86
C GLN A 85 11.86 15.34 15.00
N LEU A 86 11.66 14.85 16.23
CA LEU A 86 10.71 13.78 16.50
C LEU A 86 9.27 14.25 16.29
N GLU A 87 8.94 15.47 16.69
CA GLU A 87 7.62 16.08 16.47
C GLU A 87 7.32 16.24 14.98
N ASP A 88 8.29 16.71 14.20
CA ASP A 88 8.17 16.87 12.75
C ASP A 88 7.93 15.51 12.07
N MET A 89 8.70 14.48 12.47
CA MET A 89 8.51 13.12 11.98
C MET A 89 7.12 12.57 12.37
N GLN A 90 6.67 12.83 13.60
CA GLN A 90 5.35 12.41 14.06
C GLN A 90 4.22 13.09 13.26
N ALA A 91 4.39 14.35 12.88
CA ALA A 91 3.45 15.05 12.01
C ALA A 91 3.33 14.36 10.63
N LEU A 92 4.45 13.89 10.07
CA LEU A 92 4.46 13.11 8.82
C LEU A 92 3.72 11.78 8.98
N HIS A 93 3.88 11.08 10.11
CA HIS A 93 3.13 9.84 10.38
C HIS A 93 1.62 10.09 10.48
N ARG A 94 1.20 11.16 11.15
CA ARG A 94 -0.22 11.55 11.22
C ARG A 94 -0.78 11.87 9.83
N LEU A 95 -0.04 12.63 9.03
CA LEU A 95 -0.43 12.95 7.66
C LEU A 95 -0.55 11.68 6.78
N HIS A 96 0.38 10.75 6.93
CA HIS A 96 0.33 9.47 6.22
C HIS A 96 -0.92 8.66 6.62
N LEU A 97 -1.21 8.57 7.92
CA LEU A 97 -2.43 7.91 8.40
C LEU A 97 -3.70 8.54 7.79
N SER A 98 -3.80 9.88 7.77
CA SER A 98 -4.95 10.57 7.17
C SER A 98 -5.12 10.22 5.69
N ARG A 99 -4.03 10.09 4.93
CA ARG A 99 -4.07 9.69 3.52
C ARG A 99 -4.57 8.26 3.34
N LEU A 100 -4.10 7.31 4.16
CA LEU A 100 -4.55 5.92 4.10
C LEU A 100 -6.03 5.78 4.46
N LEU A 101 -6.48 6.49 5.51
CA LEU A 101 -7.89 6.51 5.90
C LEU A 101 -8.78 7.04 4.77
N ARG A 102 -8.36 8.13 4.10
CA ARG A 102 -9.10 8.65 2.94
C ARG A 102 -9.16 7.63 1.80
N LYS A 103 -8.04 6.98 1.47
CA LYS A 103 -7.98 5.93 0.45
C LYS A 103 -8.92 4.77 0.77
N ALA A 104 -9.07 4.39 2.04
CA ALA A 104 -9.98 3.33 2.46
C ALA A 104 -11.45 3.70 2.27
N VAL A 105 -11.81 4.96 2.57
CA VAL A 105 -13.17 5.49 2.30
C VAL A 105 -13.46 5.48 0.80
N ASP A 106 -12.54 6.02 0.00
CA ASP A 106 -12.69 6.10 -1.46
C ASP A 106 -12.77 4.70 -2.11
N SER A 107 -12.12 3.69 -1.50
CA SER A 107 -12.13 2.30 -1.97
C SER A 107 -13.38 1.52 -1.54
N ASN A 108 -14.22 2.07 -0.66
CA ASN A 108 -15.45 1.43 -0.18
C ASN A 108 -16.69 2.33 -0.43
N PRO A 109 -17.17 2.44 -1.67
CA PRO A 109 -18.23 3.38 -2.04
C PRO A 109 -19.64 3.00 -1.54
N SER A 110 -19.82 1.89 -0.82
CA SER A 110 -21.15 1.38 -0.45
C SER A 110 -21.89 2.19 0.64
N PHE A 111 -21.33 3.29 1.17
CA PHE A 111 -21.93 4.03 2.30
C PHE A 111 -22.42 5.45 1.96
N THR A 112 -22.35 5.94 0.72
CA THR A 112 -22.78 7.33 0.45
C THR A 112 -24.06 7.42 -0.38
N ILE A 113 -25.09 7.97 0.30
CA ILE A 113 -26.35 8.55 -0.20
C ILE A 113 -27.55 7.59 -0.26
N SER A 114 -28.12 7.30 0.91
CA SER A 114 -29.58 7.28 1.06
C SER A 114 -29.98 8.48 1.92
N GLY A 115 -30.08 9.64 1.28
CA GLY A 115 -30.60 10.87 1.84
C GLY A 115 -31.57 11.48 0.84
N HIS A 116 -32.73 10.85 0.68
CA HIS A 116 -33.88 11.42 -0.02
C HIS A 116 -34.52 12.52 0.83
N SER A 117 -34.80 13.67 0.24
CA SER A 117 -35.94 14.51 0.62
C SER A 117 -36.51 15.12 -0.66
N ASN A 118 -37.72 14.70 -1.00
CA ASN A 118 -38.65 15.41 -1.88
C ASN A 118 -39.43 16.42 -1.05
#